data_AF-A0A3M1X5T4-F1
#
_entry.id   AF-A0A3M1X5T4-F1
#
_cell.length_a   1.000
_cell.length_b   1.000
_cell.length_c   1.000
_cell.angle_alpha   90.00
_cell.angle_beta   90.00
_cell.angle_gamma   90.00
#
_symmetry.space_group_name_H-M   'P 1'
#
loop_
_entity.id
_entity.type
_entity.pdbx_description
1 polymer ?
#
loop_
_entity_poly.entity_id
_entity_poly.type
_entity_poly.pdbx_seq_one_letter_code
_entity_poly.pdbx_strand_id
1 'polypeptide(L)'
;RRNTSGQTLMGAVVGQANIPFQGKLYRLTRKNFAGNLEAMLAMCRRAGVPVVLSRLVSNVKDLPPLSQISPADLTPPLLAARDSLYDEGKRELGKNAAGKALLALRAAAEIDSLHPGICYFLGRALLATGQPRRAAHWLRRARDLDGLRFRATGDFSLLIDSLARAFRLPVVDMPAVFARHSPHGIPGDELICDHLHPNPDGYFLMARAFYQTLVRSHLLRAAPRHFQMPNHPVFVTDLDWNIGLVKIFPMMRRWPFPTRPVDWQEFQPYGDPYSAQIARWYVFEENIWSKAHYRMAEHYQKQGQLDRALREYQAVHFYAPLELYPILRLVDLTGKLQDWPAQAAYLRQALQLSPKKALLYYQLALNLWHQQNYPAAIRMMEKVLRQPEFTPQQRQNAWFYLAGFYVDAGRPERAVAILKMLLRASPNFKPARQFLDQLLHGKGLSKR
;
A
#
# COMPACT_ATOMS: atom_id res chain seq x y z
N ARG A 1 -1.13 -8.45 29.36
CA ARG A 1 -0.21 -8.77 30.49
C ARG A 1 1.12 -8.09 30.22
N ARG A 2 1.50 -7.07 31.00
CA ARG A 2 2.80 -6.39 30.87
C ARG A 2 3.86 -7.27 31.54
N ASN A 3 4.90 -7.63 30.80
CA ASN A 3 6.06 -8.34 31.32
C ASN A 3 6.82 -7.38 32.26
N THR A 4 7.08 -7.79 33.50
CA THR A 4 7.69 -6.97 34.56
C THR A 4 9.18 -6.68 34.33
N SER A 5 9.79 -7.29 33.31
CA SER A 5 11.21 -7.13 32.97
C SER A 5 11.53 -6.02 31.97
N GLY A 6 10.53 -5.30 31.43
CA GLY A 6 10.75 -4.30 30.37
C GLY A 6 11.24 -4.87 29.03
N GLN A 7 11.47 -6.19 28.93
CA GLN A 7 11.86 -6.88 27.70
C GLN A 7 10.70 -6.96 26.71
N THR A 8 11.01 -6.77 25.42
CA THR A 8 10.05 -7.02 24.34
C THR A 8 9.72 -8.52 24.27
N LEU A 9 8.51 -8.86 23.81
CA LEU A 9 8.13 -10.28 23.60
C LEU A 9 9.15 -11.01 22.72
N MET A 10 9.62 -10.35 21.66
CA MET A 10 10.64 -10.92 20.77
C MET A 10 11.97 -11.15 21.49
N GLY A 11 12.38 -10.23 22.38
CA GLY A 11 13.57 -10.42 23.22
C GLY A 11 13.44 -11.58 24.21
N ALA A 12 12.24 -11.81 24.73
CA ALA A 12 11.97 -12.95 25.62
C ALA A 12 11.95 -14.30 24.89
N VAL A 13 11.54 -14.32 23.61
CA VAL A 13 11.50 -15.54 22.78
C VAL A 13 12.88 -15.90 22.22
N VAL A 14 13.74 -14.90 22.01
CA VAL A 14 15.08 -15.13 21.46
C VAL A 14 16.00 -15.69 22.56
N GLY A 15 16.09 -17.02 22.62
CA GLY A 15 16.89 -17.72 23.63
C GLY A 15 18.42 -17.58 23.45
N GLN A 16 18.90 -17.26 22.24
CA GLN A 16 20.33 -17.03 21.97
C GLN A 16 20.51 -15.90 20.95
N ALA A 17 21.07 -14.77 21.38
CA ALA A 17 21.26 -13.59 20.53
C ALA A 17 22.52 -13.64 19.64
N ASN A 18 23.43 -14.59 19.89
CA ASN A 18 24.72 -14.71 19.21
C ASN A 18 24.86 -16.09 18.58
N ILE A 19 24.57 -16.20 17.28
CA ILE A 19 24.68 -17.43 16.51
C ILE A 19 25.86 -17.28 15.53
N PRO A 20 27.03 -17.88 15.81
CA PRO A 20 28.20 -17.80 14.93
C PRO A 20 27.89 -18.29 13.51
N PHE A 21 28.46 -17.62 12.51
CA PHE A 21 28.34 -18.03 11.11
C PHE A 21 28.90 -19.45 10.94
N GLN A 22 28.16 -20.30 10.23
CA GLN A 22 28.49 -21.72 10.09
C GLN A 22 28.60 -22.52 11.40
N GLY A 23 28.22 -21.98 12.57
CA GLY A 23 28.22 -22.71 13.84
C GLY A 23 27.24 -23.90 13.87
N LYS A 24 27.28 -24.68 14.96
CA LYS A 24 26.40 -25.87 15.13
C LYS A 24 24.91 -25.51 14.97
N LEU A 25 24.44 -24.49 15.70
CA LEU A 25 23.04 -24.05 15.63
C LEU A 25 22.70 -23.49 14.26
N TYR A 26 23.60 -22.73 13.63
CA TYR A 26 23.41 -22.22 12.27
C TYR A 26 23.18 -23.34 11.25
N ARG A 27 24.06 -24.36 11.24
CA ARG A 27 23.92 -25.52 10.35
C ARG A 27 22.65 -26.31 10.62
N LEU A 28 22.27 -26.47 11.89
CA LEU A 28 21.01 -27.12 12.27
C LEU A 28 19.79 -26.34 11.76
N THR A 29 19.76 -25.01 11.93
CA THR A 29 18.69 -24.16 11.42
C THR A 29 18.56 -24.27 9.91
N ARG A 30 19.68 -24.29 9.18
CA ARG A 30 19.66 -24.51 7.72
C ARG A 30 19.09 -25.87 7.33
N LYS A 31 19.49 -26.94 8.02
CA LYS A 31 18.97 -28.29 7.80
C LYS A 31 17.46 -28.32 8.07
N ASN A 32 17.00 -27.72 9.16
CA ASN A 32 15.59 -27.65 9.51
C ASN A 32 14.78 -26.83 8.50
N PHE A 33 15.30 -25.69 8.06
CA PHE A 33 14.67 -24.87 7.02
C PHE A 33 14.49 -25.67 5.72
N ALA A 34 15.54 -26.34 5.25
CA ALA A 34 15.48 -27.16 4.04
C ALA A 34 14.48 -28.32 4.18
N GLY A 35 14.54 -29.07 5.28
CA GLY A 35 13.63 -30.20 5.53
C GLY A 35 12.16 -29.76 5.66
N ASN A 36 11.90 -28.64 6.35
CA ASN A 36 10.55 -28.10 6.47
C ASN A 36 10.01 -27.62 5.13
N LEU A 37 10.82 -26.90 4.34
CA LEU A 37 10.42 -26.44 3.02
C LEU A 37 10.17 -27.63 2.07
N GLU A 38 11.06 -28.63 2.06
CA GLU A 38 10.86 -29.86 1.30
C GLU A 38 9.57 -30.58 1.69
N ALA A 39 9.26 -30.70 2.99
CA ALA A 39 8.03 -31.31 3.47
C ALA A 39 6.79 -30.56 2.96
N MET A 40 6.78 -29.22 3.04
CA MET A 40 5.70 -28.39 2.52
C MET A 40 5.54 -28.56 1.00
N LEU A 41 6.64 -28.56 0.25
CA LEU A 41 6.61 -28.77 -1.21
C LEU A 41 6.09 -30.16 -1.59
N ALA A 42 6.47 -31.19 -0.84
CA ALA A 42 5.97 -32.55 -1.03
C ALA A 42 4.45 -32.63 -0.76
N MET A 43 3.95 -31.93 0.26
CA MET A 43 2.52 -31.83 0.53
C MET A 43 1.77 -31.13 -0.61
N CYS A 44 2.24 -29.97 -1.07
CA CYS A 44 1.63 -29.26 -2.19
C CYS A 44 1.62 -30.11 -3.46
N ARG A 45 2.72 -30.81 -3.76
CA ARG A 45 2.80 -31.71 -4.93
C ARG A 45 1.79 -32.85 -4.85
N ARG A 46 1.63 -33.50 -3.69
CA ARG A 46 0.62 -34.56 -3.50
C ARG A 46 -0.80 -34.04 -3.65
N ALA A 47 -1.06 -32.80 -3.22
CA ALA A 47 -2.36 -32.15 -3.33
C ALA A 47 -2.61 -31.52 -4.71
N GLY A 48 -1.66 -31.59 -5.65
CA GLY A 48 -1.78 -30.94 -6.95
C GLY A 48 -1.82 -29.40 -6.88
N VAL A 49 -1.34 -28.80 -5.79
CA VAL A 49 -1.30 -27.35 -5.60
C VAL A 49 0.00 -26.79 -6.22
N PRO A 50 -0.08 -25.93 -7.25
CA PRO A 50 1.11 -25.33 -7.84
C PRO A 50 1.80 -24.38 -6.87
N VAL A 51 3.13 -24.32 -6.93
CA VAL A 51 3.94 -23.49 -6.03
C VAL A 51 4.90 -22.61 -6.84
N VAL A 52 5.00 -21.34 -6.43
CA VAL A 52 6.08 -20.43 -6.84
C VAL A 52 6.93 -20.16 -5.61
N LEU A 53 8.25 -20.38 -5.71
CA LEU A 53 9.18 -20.03 -4.66
C LEU A 53 9.75 -18.64 -4.87
N SER A 54 10.25 -18.00 -3.81
CA SER A 54 10.95 -16.73 -3.89
C SER A 54 12.21 -16.78 -3.05
N ARG A 55 13.30 -16.21 -3.57
CA ARG A 55 14.45 -15.86 -2.74
C ARG A 55 14.08 -14.77 -1.76
N LEU A 56 14.84 -14.69 -0.67
CA LEU A 56 14.58 -13.75 0.42
C LEU A 56 15.33 -12.43 0.19
N VAL A 57 14.68 -11.32 0.51
CA VAL A 57 15.25 -9.96 0.47
C VAL A 57 15.21 -9.34 1.86
N SER A 58 16.14 -8.44 2.15
CA SER A 58 16.24 -7.74 3.42
C SER A 58 16.92 -6.39 3.23
N ASN A 59 16.84 -5.51 4.23
CA ASN A 59 17.61 -4.28 4.25
C ASN A 59 19.09 -4.62 4.44
N VAL A 60 19.93 -4.24 3.47
CA VAL A 60 21.38 -4.46 3.53
C VAL A 60 22.17 -3.16 3.55
N LYS A 61 21.59 -2.06 3.07
CA LYS A 61 22.27 -0.76 2.96
C LYS A 61 22.22 0.06 4.24
N ASP A 62 21.05 0.10 4.88
CA ASP A 62 20.74 1.13 5.89
C ASP A 62 20.60 0.55 7.30
N LEU A 63 20.48 -0.77 7.41
CA LEU A 63 20.48 -1.44 8.71
C LEU A 63 21.87 -2.05 9.07
N PRO A 64 22.56 -1.52 10.09
CA PRO A 64 23.78 -2.12 10.61
C PRO A 64 23.52 -3.51 11.23
N PRO A 65 24.55 -4.32 11.47
CA PRO A 65 24.40 -5.58 12.19
C PRO A 65 23.81 -5.38 13.58
N LEU A 66 22.86 -6.24 13.96
CA LEU A 66 22.16 -6.17 15.24
C LEU A 66 22.94 -6.85 16.37
N SER A 67 23.84 -7.79 16.04
CA SER A 67 24.83 -8.32 16.97
C SER A 67 26.19 -8.57 16.31
N GLN A 68 27.24 -8.47 17.12
CA GLN A 68 28.63 -8.67 16.73
C GLN A 68 29.18 -9.90 17.44
N ILE A 69 29.91 -10.74 16.69
CA ILE A 69 30.58 -11.92 17.22
C ILE A 69 32.05 -11.77 16.85
N SER A 70 32.92 -11.73 17.85
CA SER A 70 34.37 -11.76 17.63
C SER A 70 34.87 -13.21 17.50
N PRO A 71 35.85 -13.48 16.65
CA PRO A 71 36.57 -14.77 16.65
C PRO A 71 37.22 -15.03 18.01
N ALA A 72 37.25 -16.30 18.44
CA ALA A 72 37.86 -16.70 19.71
C ALA A 72 39.41 -16.59 19.71
N ASP A 73 40.02 -16.58 18.51
CA ASP A 73 41.46 -16.76 18.34
C ASP A 73 42.26 -15.45 18.21
N LEU A 74 41.61 -14.27 18.35
CA LEU A 74 42.30 -12.99 18.30
C LEU A 74 42.97 -12.66 19.64
N THR A 75 44.27 -12.34 19.60
CA THR A 75 45.02 -11.93 20.80
C THR A 75 44.57 -10.54 21.29
N PRO A 76 44.72 -10.21 22.58
CA PRO A 76 44.33 -8.91 23.11
C PRO A 76 44.93 -7.69 22.36
N PRO A 77 46.21 -7.70 21.92
CA PRO A 77 46.76 -6.60 21.12
C PRO A 77 46.08 -6.45 19.75
N LEU A 78 45.76 -7.55 19.08
CA LEU A 78 45.06 -7.53 17.79
C LEU A 78 43.61 -7.05 17.94
N LEU A 79 42.93 -7.44 19.02
CA LEU A 79 41.60 -6.94 19.36
C LEU A 79 41.61 -5.42 19.55
N ALA A 80 42.56 -4.91 20.35
CA ALA A 80 42.70 -3.46 20.57
C ALA A 80 43.01 -2.69 19.27
N ALA A 81 43.90 -3.22 18.43
CA ALA A 81 44.23 -2.63 17.14
C ALA A 81 43.02 -2.60 16.19
N ARG A 82 42.29 -3.73 16.08
CA ARG A 82 41.06 -3.84 15.30
C ARG A 82 40.01 -2.82 15.76
N ASP A 83 39.77 -2.75 17.07
CA ASP A 83 38.73 -1.89 17.65
C ASP A 83 39.06 -0.40 17.44
N SER A 84 40.34 -0.02 17.62
CA SER A 84 40.81 1.33 17.33
C SER A 84 40.56 1.73 15.87
N LEU A 85 40.94 0.88 14.91
CA LEU A 85 40.74 1.12 13.48
C LEU A 85 39.26 1.13 13.10
N TYR A 86 38.46 0.26 13.70
CA TYR A 86 37.01 0.22 13.50
C TYR A 86 36.34 1.51 13.99
N ASP A 87 36.71 1.98 15.18
CA ASP A 87 36.19 3.22 15.75
C ASP A 87 36.65 4.45 14.96
N GLU A 88 37.90 4.47 14.51
CA GLU A 88 38.40 5.50 13.58
C GLU A 88 37.58 5.53 12.29
N GLY A 89 37.36 4.37 11.67
CA GLY A 89 36.55 4.22 10.48
C GLY A 89 35.14 4.79 10.62
N LYS A 90 34.45 4.47 11.72
CA LYS A 90 33.12 5.03 12.03
C LYS A 90 33.16 6.54 12.24
N ARG A 91 34.14 7.04 13.01
CA ARG A 91 34.29 8.49 13.27
C ARG A 91 34.52 9.26 11.97
N GLU A 92 35.40 8.78 11.10
CA GLU A 92 35.70 9.44 9.83
C GLU A 92 34.52 9.38 8.85
N LEU A 93 33.72 8.31 8.85
CA LEU A 93 32.45 8.28 8.12
C LEU A 93 31.47 9.33 8.63
N GLY A 94 31.34 9.50 9.96
CA GLY A 94 30.49 10.52 10.56
C GLY A 94 30.91 11.96 10.23
N LYS A 95 32.19 12.18 9.92
CA LYS A 95 32.74 13.46 9.45
C LYS A 95 32.66 13.65 7.92
N ASN A 96 32.00 12.74 7.20
CA ASN A 96 31.99 12.69 5.73
C ASN A 96 33.39 12.51 5.08
N ALA A 97 34.40 12.05 5.83
CA ALA A 97 35.75 11.77 5.33
C ALA A 97 35.85 10.33 4.80
N ALA A 98 35.04 10.00 3.80
CA ALA A 98 34.84 8.61 3.34
C ALA A 98 36.12 7.91 2.87
N GLY A 99 37.09 8.65 2.29
CA GLY A 99 38.40 8.11 1.90
C GLY A 99 39.24 7.65 3.09
N LYS A 100 39.30 8.46 4.17
CA LYS A 100 40.01 8.10 5.41
C LYS A 100 39.36 6.92 6.10
N ALA A 101 38.03 6.94 6.20
CA ALA A 101 37.28 5.83 6.75
C ALA A 101 37.53 4.52 5.99
N LEU A 102 37.55 4.58 4.65
CA LEU A 102 37.83 3.43 3.82
C LEU A 102 39.21 2.82 4.12
N LEU A 103 40.23 3.63 4.36
CA LEU A 103 41.57 3.15 4.73
C LEU A 103 41.56 2.44 6.09
N ALA A 104 41.02 3.10 7.12
CA ALA A 104 40.95 2.54 8.47
C ALA A 104 40.13 1.22 8.51
N LEU A 105 38.98 1.19 7.83
CA LEU A 105 38.11 0.01 7.78
C LEU A 105 38.69 -1.15 6.98
N ARG A 106 39.51 -0.86 5.95
CA ARG A 106 40.28 -1.90 5.26
C ARG A 106 41.33 -2.50 6.18
N ALA A 107 42.10 -1.67 6.88
CA ALA A 107 43.09 -2.15 7.85
C ALA A 107 42.43 -2.98 8.97
N ALA A 108 41.26 -2.56 9.46
CA ALA A 108 40.50 -3.33 10.44
C ALA A 108 40.04 -4.69 9.88
N ALA A 109 39.64 -4.75 8.60
CA ALA A 109 39.21 -5.98 7.94
C ALA A 109 40.36 -6.97 7.67
N GLU A 110 41.61 -6.49 7.54
CA GLU A 110 42.79 -7.36 7.47
C GLU A 110 43.05 -8.08 8.80
N ILE A 111 42.69 -7.45 9.93
CA ILE A 111 42.79 -8.08 11.26
C ILE A 111 41.62 -9.04 11.49
N ASP A 112 40.40 -8.61 11.17
CA ASP A 112 39.18 -9.39 11.41
C ASP A 112 38.15 -9.22 10.28
N SER A 113 38.28 -10.03 9.25
CA SER A 113 37.37 -10.05 8.09
C SER A 113 36.01 -10.71 8.35
N LEU A 114 35.78 -11.21 9.58
CA LEU A 114 34.54 -11.84 10.04
C LEU A 114 33.74 -10.94 10.97
N HIS A 115 34.26 -9.78 11.35
CA HIS A 115 33.53 -8.80 12.14
C HIS A 115 32.39 -8.16 11.32
N PRO A 116 31.11 -8.34 11.68
CA PRO A 116 30.00 -7.85 10.87
C PRO A 116 29.95 -6.32 10.81
N GLY A 117 30.31 -5.63 11.90
CA GLY A 117 30.40 -4.17 11.96
C GLY A 117 31.40 -3.59 10.96
N ILE A 118 32.63 -4.11 10.93
CA ILE A 118 33.67 -3.73 9.97
C ILE A 118 33.17 -3.92 8.54
N CYS A 119 32.58 -5.07 8.23
CA CYS A 119 32.00 -5.33 6.91
C CYS A 119 30.94 -4.30 6.51
N TYR A 120 30.05 -3.92 7.44
CA TYR A 120 29.00 -2.95 7.18
C TYR A 120 29.58 -1.57 6.88
N PHE A 121 30.39 -1.04 7.79
CA PHE A 121 30.94 0.30 7.64
C PHE A 121 31.93 0.37 6.45
N LEU A 122 32.68 -0.69 6.17
CA LEU A 122 33.51 -0.78 4.96
C LEU A 122 32.65 -0.68 3.69
N GLY A 123 31.50 -1.38 3.68
CA GLY A 123 30.50 -1.26 2.62
C GLY A 123 29.97 0.17 2.46
N ARG A 124 29.67 0.86 3.58
CA ARG A 124 29.23 2.27 3.58
C ARG A 124 30.31 3.22 3.05
N ALA A 125 31.57 3.04 3.45
CA ALA A 125 32.70 3.83 2.94
C ALA A 125 32.96 3.61 1.45
N LEU A 126 32.85 2.36 0.97
CA LEU A 126 32.92 2.05 -0.46
C LEU A 126 31.77 2.70 -1.24
N LEU A 127 30.56 2.73 -0.69
CA LEU A 127 29.43 3.39 -1.34
C LEU A 127 29.65 4.91 -1.43
N ALA A 128 30.08 5.53 -0.33
CA ALA A 128 30.37 6.97 -0.27
C ALA A 128 31.57 7.39 -1.16
N THR A 129 32.45 6.45 -1.51
CA THR A 129 33.58 6.69 -2.44
C THR A 129 33.26 6.24 -3.88
N GLY A 130 31.99 6.02 -4.23
CA GLY A 130 31.57 5.73 -5.61
C GLY A 130 31.86 4.31 -6.08
N GLN A 131 32.00 3.33 -5.18
CA GLN A 131 32.28 1.93 -5.51
C GLN A 131 31.11 0.98 -5.17
N PRO A 132 29.93 1.12 -5.79
CA PRO A 132 28.70 0.44 -5.37
C PRO A 132 28.75 -1.09 -5.51
N ARG A 133 29.43 -1.63 -6.54
CA ARG A 133 29.57 -3.09 -6.70
C ARG A 133 30.34 -3.72 -5.53
N ARG A 134 31.43 -3.06 -5.10
CA ARG A 134 32.23 -3.52 -3.95
C ARG A 134 31.48 -3.29 -2.64
N ALA A 135 30.79 -2.16 -2.51
CA ALA A 135 29.92 -1.88 -1.37
C ALA A 135 28.88 -2.98 -1.17
N ALA A 136 28.19 -3.39 -2.23
CA ALA A 136 27.17 -4.44 -2.19
C ALA A 136 27.72 -5.77 -1.67
N HIS A 137 28.96 -6.14 -2.05
CA HIS A 137 29.61 -7.34 -1.52
C HIS A 137 29.79 -7.27 0.00
N TRP A 138 30.38 -6.19 0.51
CA TRP A 138 30.67 -6.02 1.94
C TRP A 138 29.40 -5.88 2.78
N LEU A 139 28.38 -5.16 2.29
CA LEU A 139 27.09 -5.02 2.97
C LEU A 139 26.34 -6.35 3.08
N ARG A 140 26.34 -7.18 2.03
CA ARG A 140 25.77 -8.54 2.10
C ARG A 140 26.55 -9.43 3.05
N ARG A 141 27.88 -9.31 3.07
CA ARG A 141 28.74 -10.03 4.01
C ARG A 141 28.43 -9.62 5.46
N ALA A 142 28.21 -8.34 5.72
CA ALA A 142 27.82 -7.85 7.04
C ALA A 142 26.49 -8.44 7.53
N ARG A 143 25.48 -8.50 6.66
CA ARG A 143 24.21 -9.21 6.93
C ARG A 143 24.46 -10.68 7.23
N ASP A 144 25.29 -11.35 6.42
CA ASP A 144 25.54 -12.79 6.57
C ASP A 144 26.30 -13.13 7.87
N LEU A 145 27.13 -12.20 8.36
CA LEU A 145 27.91 -12.31 9.59
C LEU A 145 27.16 -11.81 10.83
N ASP A 146 25.98 -11.19 10.69
CA ASP A 146 25.18 -10.68 11.80
C ASP A 146 24.90 -11.80 12.82
N GLY A 147 25.28 -11.57 14.07
CA GLY A 147 25.15 -12.56 15.14
C GLY A 147 23.70 -12.80 15.53
N LEU A 148 22.86 -11.78 15.39
CA LEU A 148 21.43 -11.84 15.62
C LEU A 148 20.73 -12.05 14.28
N ARG A 149 20.51 -13.31 13.93
CA ARG A 149 20.16 -13.77 12.59
C ARG A 149 18.67 -13.58 12.23
N PHE A 150 18.15 -12.37 12.40
CA PHE A 150 16.81 -12.00 11.92
C PHE A 150 16.75 -11.84 10.40
N ARG A 151 17.88 -11.52 9.75
CA ARG A 151 18.00 -11.51 8.30
C ARG A 151 18.60 -12.85 7.83
N ALA A 152 17.93 -13.49 6.87
CA ALA A 152 18.43 -14.74 6.28
C ALA A 152 19.73 -14.49 5.49
N THR A 153 20.67 -15.42 5.62
CA THR A 153 21.96 -15.35 4.92
C THR A 153 21.83 -15.75 3.45
N GLY A 154 22.80 -15.36 2.62
CA GLY A 154 22.73 -15.57 1.16
C GLY A 154 22.59 -17.05 0.75
N ASP A 155 23.12 -17.97 1.55
CA ASP A 155 23.05 -19.41 1.32
C ASP A 155 21.65 -20.01 1.55
N PHE A 156 20.71 -19.33 2.21
CA PHE A 156 19.29 -19.72 2.20
C PHE A 156 18.69 -19.59 0.79
N SER A 157 19.15 -18.61 0.01
CA SER A 157 18.73 -18.50 -1.40
C SER A 157 19.23 -19.70 -2.22
N LEU A 158 20.45 -20.18 -1.94
CA LEU A 158 20.99 -21.39 -2.58
C LEU A 158 20.19 -22.65 -2.22
N LEU A 159 19.71 -22.76 -0.97
CA LEU A 159 18.82 -23.84 -0.53
C LEU A 159 17.45 -23.78 -1.23
N ILE A 160 16.89 -22.57 -1.37
CA ILE A 160 15.63 -22.37 -2.10
C ILE A 160 15.83 -22.78 -3.57
N ASP A 161 16.95 -22.41 -4.20
CA ASP A 161 17.27 -22.76 -5.58
C ASP A 161 17.51 -24.26 -5.80
N SER A 162 18.09 -24.96 -4.83
CA SER A 162 18.26 -26.42 -4.92
C SER A 162 16.91 -27.13 -4.85
N LEU A 163 16.05 -26.73 -3.91
CA LEU A 163 14.71 -27.31 -3.76
C LEU A 163 13.81 -26.96 -4.95
N ALA A 164 13.88 -25.73 -5.46
CA ALA A 164 13.15 -25.35 -6.66
C ALA A 164 13.53 -26.23 -7.86
N ARG A 165 14.82 -26.51 -8.06
CA ARG A 165 15.28 -27.43 -9.12
C ARG A 165 14.80 -28.86 -8.89
N ALA A 166 14.90 -29.36 -7.66
CA ALA A 166 14.46 -30.72 -7.31
C ALA A 166 12.96 -30.94 -7.54
N PHE A 167 12.13 -29.92 -7.25
CA PHE A 167 10.68 -29.97 -7.46
C PHE A 167 10.22 -29.39 -8.81
N ARG A 168 11.15 -28.91 -9.66
CA ARG A 168 10.88 -28.26 -10.95
C ARG A 168 9.91 -27.07 -10.83
N LEU A 169 10.15 -26.22 -9.84
CA LEU A 169 9.30 -25.06 -9.51
C LEU A 169 9.87 -23.76 -10.08
N PRO A 170 9.02 -22.81 -10.50
CA PRO A 170 9.44 -21.46 -10.82
C PRO A 170 9.91 -20.71 -9.55
N VAL A 171 10.89 -19.81 -9.74
CA VAL A 171 11.48 -19.01 -8.67
C VAL A 171 11.44 -17.52 -9.01
N VAL A 172 10.99 -16.71 -8.06
CA VAL A 172 11.11 -15.26 -8.09
C VAL A 172 12.46 -14.84 -7.52
N ASP A 173 13.25 -14.14 -8.33
CA ASP A 173 14.51 -13.53 -7.89
C ASP A 173 14.27 -12.20 -7.18
N MET A 174 13.68 -12.26 -5.98
CA MET A 174 13.30 -11.05 -5.25
C MET A 174 14.46 -10.11 -4.93
N PRO A 175 15.68 -10.59 -4.58
CA PRO A 175 16.85 -9.73 -4.46
C PRO A 175 17.14 -8.91 -5.72
N ALA A 176 17.03 -9.51 -6.92
CA ALA A 176 17.23 -8.79 -8.16
C ALA A 176 16.10 -7.79 -8.46
N VAL A 177 14.85 -8.12 -8.09
CA VAL A 177 13.71 -7.21 -8.22
C VAL A 177 13.94 -5.94 -7.39
N PHE A 178 14.30 -6.10 -6.11
CA PHE A 178 14.55 -4.96 -5.23
C PHE A 178 15.78 -4.18 -5.67
N ALA A 179 16.88 -4.86 -6.00
CA ALA A 179 18.11 -4.19 -6.45
C ALA A 179 17.86 -3.27 -7.67
N ARG A 180 17.06 -3.69 -8.65
CA ARG A 180 16.73 -2.84 -9.82
C ARG A 180 15.96 -1.56 -9.47
N HIS A 181 15.30 -1.54 -8.32
CA HIS A 181 14.48 -0.42 -7.85
C HIS A 181 15.12 0.27 -6.63
N SER A 182 16.39 -0.03 -6.33
CA SER A 182 17.12 0.59 -5.23
C SER A 182 18.31 1.40 -5.77
N PRO A 183 18.60 2.57 -5.18
CA PRO A 183 19.80 3.33 -5.51
C PRO A 183 21.05 2.44 -5.46
N HIS A 184 21.87 2.55 -6.49
CA HIS A 184 23.12 1.79 -6.66
C HIS A 184 22.98 0.26 -6.70
N GLY A 185 21.77 -0.28 -6.82
CA GLY A 185 21.54 -1.73 -6.83
C GLY A 185 21.55 -2.40 -5.45
N ILE A 186 21.38 -1.62 -4.37
CA ILE A 186 21.53 -2.10 -2.99
C ILE A 186 20.26 -1.77 -2.19
N PRO A 187 19.44 -2.79 -1.83
CA PRO A 187 18.21 -2.58 -1.08
C PRO A 187 18.43 -1.97 0.31
N GLY A 188 17.62 -0.96 0.61
CA GLY A 188 17.67 -0.18 1.84
C GLY A 188 16.29 0.33 2.26
N ASP A 189 16.29 1.44 2.99
CA ASP A 189 15.08 2.03 3.59
C ASP A 189 14.06 2.50 2.53
N GLU A 190 14.48 2.69 1.27
CA GLU A 190 13.59 3.10 0.18
C GLU A 190 12.51 2.07 -0.14
N LEU A 191 12.73 0.79 0.18
CA LEU A 191 11.79 -0.29 -0.09
C LEU A 191 11.47 -1.15 1.15
N ILE A 192 12.12 -0.89 2.29
CA ILE A 192 12.05 -1.73 3.49
C ILE A 192 11.95 -0.83 4.74
N CYS A 193 10.93 -1.05 5.56
CA CYS A 193 10.65 -0.22 6.74
C CYS A 193 11.60 -0.46 7.92
N ASP A 194 12.19 -1.66 7.99
CA ASP A 194 13.06 -2.09 9.08
C ASP A 194 14.21 -2.99 8.57
N HIS A 195 14.43 -4.14 9.21
CA HIS A 195 15.40 -5.14 8.80
C HIS A 195 14.97 -6.02 7.63
N LEU A 196 13.68 -6.31 7.46
CA LEU A 196 13.19 -7.24 6.44
C LEU A 196 11.79 -6.97 5.90
N HIS A 197 10.99 -6.12 6.56
CA HIS A 197 9.61 -5.87 6.16
C HIS A 197 9.57 -4.80 5.07
N PRO A 198 9.10 -5.12 3.86
CA PRO A 198 8.95 -4.14 2.80
C PRO A 198 8.01 -2.99 3.22
N ASN A 199 8.24 -1.80 2.67
CA ASN A 199 7.24 -0.74 2.69
C ASN A 199 6.17 -1.01 1.60
N PRO A 200 5.08 -0.21 1.51
CA PRO A 200 4.07 -0.40 0.48
C PRO A 200 4.61 -0.52 -0.96
N ASP A 201 5.63 0.28 -1.33
CA ASP A 201 6.27 0.17 -2.65
C ASP A 201 7.02 -1.17 -2.81
N GLY A 202 7.74 -1.60 -1.78
CA GLY A 202 8.39 -2.91 -1.76
C GLY A 202 7.38 -4.06 -1.87
N TYR A 203 6.26 -4.01 -1.15
CA TYR A 203 5.18 -5.01 -1.25
C TYR A 203 4.55 -5.02 -2.64
N PHE A 204 4.34 -3.85 -3.24
CA PHE A 204 3.85 -3.74 -4.60
C PHE A 204 4.82 -4.39 -5.61
N LEU A 205 6.13 -4.16 -5.48
CA LEU A 205 7.14 -4.83 -6.30
C LEU A 205 7.12 -6.35 -6.13
N MET A 206 6.93 -6.83 -4.89
CA MET A 206 6.80 -8.27 -4.62
C MET A 206 5.58 -8.85 -5.32
N ALA A 207 4.40 -8.24 -5.13
CA ALA A 207 3.15 -8.68 -5.74
C ALA A 207 3.28 -8.72 -7.28
N ARG A 208 3.89 -7.68 -7.85
CA ARG A 208 4.17 -7.57 -9.29
C ARG A 208 5.04 -8.73 -9.78
N ALA A 209 6.12 -9.05 -9.07
CA ALA A 209 7.05 -10.11 -9.45
C ALA A 209 6.42 -11.51 -9.35
N PHE A 210 5.64 -11.77 -8.30
CA PHE A 210 4.87 -13.01 -8.18
C PHE A 210 3.84 -13.15 -9.30
N TYR A 211 3.06 -12.10 -9.57
CA TYR A 211 2.08 -12.11 -10.65
C TYR A 211 2.72 -12.42 -12.02
N GLN A 212 3.81 -11.73 -12.35
CA GLN A 212 4.54 -11.98 -13.61
C GLN A 212 5.06 -13.41 -13.71
N THR A 213 5.50 -13.98 -12.59
CA THR A 213 6.01 -15.36 -12.55
C THR A 213 4.88 -16.37 -12.69
N LEU A 214 3.73 -16.15 -12.06
CA LEU A 214 2.52 -16.97 -12.23
C LEU A 214 2.05 -16.99 -13.69
N VAL A 215 2.02 -15.83 -14.35
CA VAL A 215 1.64 -15.70 -15.77
C VAL A 215 2.62 -16.44 -16.67
N ARG A 216 3.93 -16.17 -16.53
CA ARG A 216 4.97 -16.77 -17.39
C ARG A 216 5.14 -18.28 -17.17
N SER A 217 4.79 -18.78 -15.99
CA SER A 217 4.85 -20.20 -15.66
C SER A 217 3.55 -20.94 -15.99
N HIS A 218 2.58 -20.28 -16.64
CA HIS A 218 1.28 -20.83 -17.00
C HIS A 218 0.51 -21.44 -15.81
N LEU A 219 0.71 -20.90 -14.61
CA LEU A 219 0.03 -21.37 -13.39
C LEU A 219 -1.37 -20.77 -13.21
N LEU A 220 -1.71 -19.75 -14.00
CA LEU A 220 -3.06 -19.18 -14.05
C LEU A 220 -3.85 -19.87 -15.16
N ARG A 221 -5.02 -20.43 -14.82
CA ARG A 221 -5.93 -21.08 -15.78
C ARG A 221 -6.32 -20.18 -16.95
N ALA A 222 -6.45 -18.88 -16.70
CA ALA A 222 -6.55 -17.84 -17.72
C ALA A 222 -5.98 -16.54 -17.15
N ALA A 223 -5.10 -15.87 -17.92
CA ALA A 223 -4.74 -14.50 -17.62
C ALA A 223 -5.99 -13.61 -17.85
N PRO A 224 -6.29 -12.64 -16.96
CA PRO A 224 -7.46 -11.80 -17.16
C PRO A 224 -7.26 -10.95 -18.42
N ARG A 225 -8.16 -11.08 -19.41
CA ARG A 225 -8.06 -10.41 -20.72
C ARG A 225 -7.93 -8.89 -20.66
N HIS A 226 -8.38 -8.28 -19.57
CA HIS A 226 -8.41 -6.82 -19.38
C HIS A 226 -7.65 -6.34 -18.13
N PHE A 227 -6.85 -7.21 -17.50
CA PHE A 227 -6.06 -6.76 -16.35
C PHE A 227 -4.82 -5.99 -16.82
N GLN A 228 -4.78 -4.71 -16.49
CA GLN A 228 -3.58 -3.91 -16.60
C GLN A 228 -2.95 -3.81 -15.22
N MET A 229 -1.69 -4.23 -15.13
CA MET A 229 -0.99 -4.16 -13.87
C MET A 229 -0.71 -2.68 -13.53
N PRO A 230 -1.06 -2.22 -12.33
CA PRO A 230 -0.73 -0.87 -11.90
C PRO A 230 0.78 -0.64 -11.93
N ASN A 231 1.20 0.63 -11.87
CA ASN A 231 2.62 1.01 -11.78
C ASN A 231 3.05 1.44 -10.36
N HIS A 232 2.11 1.51 -9.41
CA HIS A 232 2.31 1.90 -8.02
C HIS A 232 1.30 1.17 -7.12
N PRO A 233 1.49 1.13 -5.78
CA PRO A 233 0.51 0.57 -4.85
C PRO A 233 -0.87 1.20 -5.07
N VAL A 234 -1.90 0.36 -5.23
CA VAL A 234 -3.29 0.82 -5.39
C VAL A 234 -3.99 0.73 -4.03
N PHE A 235 -4.83 1.71 -3.73
CA PHE A 235 -5.60 1.77 -2.48
C PHE A 235 -4.74 1.83 -1.20
N VAL A 236 -3.53 2.38 -1.34
CA VAL A 236 -2.65 2.78 -0.23
C VAL A 236 -2.56 4.30 -0.25
N THR A 237 -3.03 4.96 0.80
CA THR A 237 -3.00 6.42 0.92
C THR A 237 -1.89 6.89 1.85
N ASP A 238 -1.69 8.21 1.96
CA ASP A 238 -0.74 8.79 2.93
C ASP A 238 -1.08 8.34 4.36
N LEU A 239 -2.37 8.11 4.65
CA LEU A 239 -2.81 7.58 5.94
C LEU A 239 -2.25 6.18 6.20
N ASP A 240 -2.34 5.27 5.22
CA ASP A 240 -1.85 3.90 5.36
C ASP A 240 -0.33 3.85 5.60
N TRP A 241 0.41 4.70 4.88
CA TRP A 241 1.84 4.90 5.12
C TRP A 241 2.10 5.33 6.57
N ASN A 242 1.41 6.39 7.02
CA ASN A 242 1.63 6.91 8.37
C ASN A 242 1.14 5.96 9.47
N ILE A 243 0.10 5.16 9.25
CA ILE A 243 -0.30 4.10 10.18
C ILE A 243 0.85 3.11 10.39
N GLY A 244 1.53 2.70 9.32
CA GLY A 244 2.71 1.85 9.40
C GLY A 244 3.87 2.55 10.12
N LEU A 245 4.21 3.77 9.70
CA LEU A 245 5.33 4.53 10.26
C LEU A 245 5.14 4.83 11.75
N VAL A 246 3.94 5.21 12.18
CA VAL A 246 3.63 5.47 13.60
C VAL A 246 3.81 4.22 14.46
N LYS A 247 3.49 3.03 13.93
CA LYS A 247 3.72 1.75 14.63
C LYS A 247 5.20 1.40 14.71
N ILE A 248 5.92 1.56 13.59
CA ILE A 248 7.32 1.16 13.45
C ILE A 248 8.26 2.10 14.21
N PHE A 249 7.97 3.40 14.25
CA PHE A 249 8.82 4.42 14.86
C PHE A 249 9.25 4.12 16.31
N PRO A 250 8.34 3.77 17.25
CA PRO A 250 8.74 3.36 18.59
C PRO A 250 9.37 1.95 18.65
N MET A 251 9.06 1.07 17.69
CA MET A 251 9.63 -0.29 17.63
C MET A 251 11.12 -0.26 17.25
N MET A 252 11.50 0.61 16.31
CA MET A 252 12.88 0.81 15.85
C MET A 252 13.81 1.47 16.89
N ARG A 253 13.30 1.78 18.09
CA ARG A 253 14.03 2.42 19.20
C ARG A 253 14.14 1.50 20.43
N ARG A 254 13.88 0.23 20.25
CA ARG A 254 13.92 -0.81 21.27
C ARG A 254 14.63 -2.02 20.71
N TRP A 255 15.07 -2.92 21.61
CA TRP A 255 15.68 -4.18 21.22
C TRP A 255 14.85 -4.88 20.12
N PRO A 256 15.47 -5.36 19.03
CA PRO A 256 16.92 -5.53 18.81
C PRO A 256 17.67 -4.29 18.28
N PHE A 257 16.98 -3.19 18.02
CA PHE A 257 17.58 -1.96 17.52
C PHE A 257 18.23 -1.17 18.66
N PRO A 258 19.07 -0.15 18.37
CA PRO A 258 19.61 0.73 19.40
C PRO A 258 18.51 1.32 20.28
N THR A 259 18.56 1.01 21.58
CA THR A 259 17.58 1.48 22.55
C THR A 259 17.75 2.99 22.75
N ARG A 260 16.70 3.76 22.45
CA ARG A 260 16.65 5.21 22.71
C ARG A 260 15.23 5.67 23.05
N PRO A 261 15.05 6.77 23.80
CA PRO A 261 13.73 7.33 24.03
C PRO A 261 13.00 7.64 22.71
N VAL A 262 11.67 7.54 22.75
CA VAL A 262 10.81 7.93 21.63
C VAL A 262 10.55 9.43 21.71
N ASP A 263 11.24 10.20 20.87
CA ASP A 263 10.94 11.61 20.64
C ASP A 263 10.11 11.75 19.35
N TRP A 264 8.84 12.12 19.49
CA TRP A 264 7.94 12.29 18.35
C TRP A 264 8.24 13.54 17.51
N GLN A 265 9.13 14.44 17.96
CA GLN A 265 9.62 15.55 17.16
C GLN A 265 10.55 15.07 16.02
N GLU A 266 11.20 13.91 16.20
CA GLU A 266 12.01 13.27 15.15
C GLU A 266 11.14 12.54 14.10
N PHE A 267 9.83 12.38 14.33
CA PHE A 267 8.96 11.63 13.43
C PHE A 267 8.72 12.41 12.13
N GLN A 268 9.06 11.80 10.99
CA GLN A 268 8.83 12.37 9.67
C GLN A 268 7.58 11.73 9.05
N PRO A 269 6.49 12.50 8.85
CA PRO A 269 5.29 11.98 8.22
C PRO A 269 5.52 11.73 6.73
N TYR A 270 4.84 10.72 6.19
CA TYR A 270 4.80 10.50 4.75
C TYR A 270 3.66 11.33 4.12
N GLY A 271 3.93 12.02 3.01
CA GLY A 271 2.89 12.79 2.31
C GLY A 271 2.25 13.86 3.21
N ASP A 272 0.92 13.84 3.36
CA ASP A 272 0.21 14.79 4.21
C ASP A 272 0.58 14.70 5.70
N PRO A 273 1.08 15.77 6.35
CA PRO A 273 1.33 15.76 7.78
C PRO A 273 0.07 15.53 8.63
N TYR A 274 -1.12 15.93 8.15
CA TYR A 274 -2.37 15.69 8.86
C TYR A 274 -2.69 14.19 8.97
N SER A 275 -2.27 13.40 7.97
CA SER A 275 -2.47 11.95 7.98
C SER A 275 -1.72 11.26 9.13
N ALA A 276 -0.58 11.80 9.57
CA ALA A 276 0.13 11.30 10.74
C ALA A 276 -0.64 11.54 12.05
N GLN A 277 -1.36 12.66 12.17
CA GLN A 277 -2.23 12.90 13.33
C GLN A 277 -3.36 11.87 13.39
N ILE A 278 -4.04 11.63 12.26
CA ILE A 278 -5.11 10.62 12.18
C ILE A 278 -4.55 9.21 12.41
N ALA A 279 -3.37 8.90 11.87
CA ALA A 279 -2.68 7.63 12.11
C ALA A 279 -2.39 7.40 13.60
N ARG A 280 -1.90 8.41 14.33
CA ARG A 280 -1.67 8.31 15.77
C ARG A 280 -2.96 8.05 16.54
N TRP A 281 -4.01 8.79 16.23
CA TRP A 281 -5.33 8.57 16.82
C TRP A 281 -5.83 7.14 16.56
N TYR A 282 -5.69 6.64 15.32
CA TYR A 282 -6.08 5.27 14.97
C TYR A 282 -5.27 4.21 15.74
N VAL A 283 -3.95 4.38 15.83
CA VAL A 283 -3.06 3.39 16.46
C VAL A 283 -3.21 3.35 17.98
N PHE A 284 -3.40 4.50 18.63
CA PHE A 284 -3.32 4.61 20.09
C PHE A 284 -4.66 4.85 20.80
N GLU A 285 -5.71 5.28 20.10
CA GLU A 285 -7.00 5.63 20.71
C GLU A 285 -8.14 4.78 20.15
N GLU A 286 -8.43 4.90 18.85
CA GLU A 286 -9.57 4.21 18.22
C GLU A 286 -9.14 3.40 16.99
N ASN A 287 -9.05 2.09 17.17
CA ASN A 287 -8.60 1.15 16.14
C ASN A 287 -9.70 0.79 15.11
N ILE A 288 -10.39 1.80 14.57
CA ILE A 288 -11.40 1.63 13.51
C ILE A 288 -10.86 2.23 12.20
N TRP A 289 -10.32 1.38 11.34
CA TRP A 289 -9.59 1.78 10.14
C TRP A 289 -10.47 2.59 9.16
N SER A 290 -11.70 2.15 8.89
CA SER A 290 -12.64 2.88 8.02
C SER A 290 -12.95 4.28 8.54
N LYS A 291 -13.10 4.46 9.85
CA LYS A 291 -13.33 5.78 10.48
C LYS A 291 -12.12 6.71 10.31
N ALA A 292 -10.91 6.18 10.36
CA ALA A 292 -9.69 6.96 10.07
C ALA A 292 -9.68 7.47 8.62
N HIS A 293 -9.99 6.61 7.65
CA HIS A 293 -10.12 7.01 6.25
C HIS A 293 -11.25 8.01 6.02
N TYR A 294 -12.41 7.83 6.66
CA TYR A 294 -13.52 8.78 6.54
C TYR A 294 -13.13 10.17 7.04
N ARG A 295 -12.40 10.27 8.15
CA ARG A 295 -11.88 11.55 8.66
C ARG A 295 -10.88 12.19 7.71
N MET A 296 -9.97 11.40 7.13
CA MET A 296 -9.05 11.92 6.11
C MET A 296 -9.79 12.40 4.86
N ALA A 297 -10.79 11.65 4.40
CA ALA A 297 -11.61 12.05 3.26
C ALA A 297 -12.34 13.37 3.54
N GLU A 298 -12.98 13.51 4.69
CA GLU A 298 -13.67 14.73 5.11
C GLU A 298 -12.74 15.93 5.25
N HIS A 299 -11.51 15.71 5.74
CA HIS A 299 -10.46 16.73 5.77
C HIS A 299 -10.12 17.23 4.36
N TYR A 300 -9.86 16.32 3.42
CA TYR A 300 -9.59 16.69 2.03
C TYR A 300 -10.78 17.38 1.36
N GLN A 301 -12.02 16.94 1.64
CA GLN A 301 -13.23 17.59 1.12
C GLN A 301 -13.34 19.05 1.59
N LYS A 302 -13.05 19.34 2.87
CA LYS A 302 -13.07 20.71 3.41
C LYS A 302 -12.05 21.63 2.72
N GLN A 303 -10.98 21.06 2.18
CA GLN A 303 -9.93 21.78 1.45
C GLN A 303 -10.16 21.78 -0.08
N GLY A 304 -11.27 21.22 -0.57
CA GLY A 304 -11.53 21.10 -2.00
C GLY A 304 -10.67 20.05 -2.74
N GLN A 305 -9.88 19.25 -2.03
CA GLN A 305 -9.01 18.21 -2.60
C GLN A 305 -9.82 16.94 -2.90
N LEU A 306 -10.77 17.04 -3.82
CA LEU A 306 -11.77 16.00 -4.08
C LEU A 306 -11.15 14.68 -4.56
N ASP A 307 -10.08 14.70 -5.35
CA ASP A 307 -9.38 13.49 -5.80
C ASP A 307 -8.75 12.71 -4.64
N ARG A 308 -8.16 13.40 -3.65
CA ARG A 308 -7.59 12.74 -2.47
C ARG A 308 -8.69 12.19 -1.59
N ALA A 309 -9.78 12.94 -1.39
CA ALA A 309 -10.95 12.43 -0.68
C ALA A 309 -11.54 11.18 -1.34
N LEU A 310 -11.59 11.16 -2.68
CA LEU A 310 -12.06 10.02 -3.47
C LEU A 310 -11.20 8.78 -3.18
N ARG A 311 -9.87 8.93 -3.17
CA ARG A 311 -8.95 7.81 -2.89
C ARG A 311 -9.14 7.21 -1.51
N GLU A 312 -9.40 8.03 -0.48
CA GLU A 312 -9.65 7.53 0.88
C GLU A 312 -10.92 6.66 0.95
N TYR A 313 -12.01 7.08 0.31
CA TYR A 313 -13.22 6.26 0.24
C TYR A 313 -13.05 5.03 -0.67
N GLN A 314 -12.26 5.14 -1.74
CA GLN A 314 -11.92 4.00 -2.60
C GLN A 314 -11.12 2.94 -1.84
N ALA A 315 -10.18 3.37 -0.98
CA ALA A 315 -9.44 2.46 -0.12
C ALA A 315 -10.40 1.65 0.76
N VAL A 316 -11.32 2.31 1.48
CA VAL A 316 -12.31 1.60 2.31
C VAL A 316 -13.20 0.68 1.47
N HIS A 317 -13.69 1.17 0.33
CA HIS A 317 -14.54 0.41 -0.55
C HIS A 317 -13.86 -0.87 -1.08
N PHE A 318 -12.57 -0.80 -1.40
CA PHE A 318 -11.82 -1.95 -1.89
C PHE A 318 -11.77 -3.09 -0.87
N TYR A 319 -11.56 -2.78 0.42
CA TYR A 319 -11.51 -3.78 1.49
C TYR A 319 -12.89 -4.20 1.98
N ALA A 320 -13.88 -3.31 1.93
CA ALA A 320 -15.25 -3.55 2.38
C ALA A 320 -16.26 -3.24 1.25
N PRO A 321 -16.30 -4.05 0.17
CA PRO A 321 -17.07 -3.74 -1.05
C PRO A 321 -18.59 -3.80 -0.87
N LEU A 322 -19.06 -4.34 0.26
CA LEU A 322 -20.48 -4.45 0.60
C LEU A 322 -20.95 -3.32 1.54
N GLU A 323 -20.06 -2.46 2.02
CA GLU A 323 -20.45 -1.31 2.84
C GLU A 323 -21.04 -0.20 1.98
N LEU A 324 -22.28 0.17 2.25
CA LEU A 324 -23.00 1.17 1.45
C LEU A 324 -22.44 2.59 1.65
N TYR A 325 -22.05 2.95 2.86
CA TYR A 325 -21.61 4.32 3.19
C TYR A 325 -20.46 4.84 2.31
N PRO A 326 -19.31 4.15 2.17
CA PRO A 326 -18.23 4.62 1.30
C PRO A 326 -18.68 4.71 -0.16
N ILE A 327 -19.52 3.79 -0.64
CA ILE A 327 -20.06 3.82 -2.00
C ILE A 327 -20.89 5.08 -2.23
N LEU A 328 -21.76 5.46 -1.29
CA LEU A 328 -22.54 6.70 -1.41
C LEU A 328 -21.64 7.93 -1.47
N ARG A 329 -20.58 7.96 -0.67
CA ARG A 329 -19.59 9.05 -0.71
C ARG A 329 -18.83 9.08 -2.04
N LEU A 330 -18.50 7.93 -2.62
CA LEU A 330 -17.89 7.82 -3.95
C LEU A 330 -18.84 8.33 -5.05
N VAL A 331 -20.13 8.03 -4.98
CA VAL A 331 -21.15 8.58 -5.90
C VAL A 331 -21.19 10.11 -5.84
N ASP A 332 -21.17 10.68 -4.63
CA ASP A 332 -21.22 12.13 -4.46
C ASP A 332 -19.93 12.80 -4.99
N LEU A 333 -18.76 12.22 -4.71
CA LEU A 333 -17.47 12.78 -5.13
C LEU A 333 -17.23 12.66 -6.63
N THR A 334 -17.51 11.50 -7.24
CA THR A 334 -17.41 11.32 -8.69
C THR A 334 -18.37 12.24 -9.45
N GLY A 335 -19.56 12.51 -8.90
CA GLY A 335 -20.48 13.51 -9.45
C GLY A 335 -19.93 14.93 -9.41
N LYS A 336 -19.30 15.33 -8.30
CA LYS A 336 -18.65 16.65 -8.19
C LYS A 336 -17.44 16.80 -9.11
N LEU A 337 -16.70 15.72 -9.31
CA LEU A 337 -15.58 15.63 -10.25
C LEU A 337 -16.03 15.48 -11.72
N GLN A 338 -17.33 15.31 -11.96
CA GLN A 338 -17.91 15.04 -13.29
C GLN A 338 -17.36 13.77 -13.96
N ASP A 339 -16.86 12.81 -13.17
CA ASP A 339 -16.50 11.47 -13.65
C ASP A 339 -17.78 10.63 -13.77
N TRP A 340 -18.55 10.92 -14.83
CA TRP A 340 -19.84 10.29 -15.08
C TRP A 340 -19.75 8.76 -15.23
N PRO A 341 -18.74 8.19 -15.93
CA PRO A 341 -18.56 6.75 -16.00
C PRO A 341 -18.33 6.10 -14.62
N ALA A 342 -17.44 6.63 -13.79
CA ALA A 342 -17.19 6.08 -12.46
C ALA A 342 -18.41 6.25 -11.54
N GLN A 343 -19.06 7.41 -11.58
CA GLN A 343 -20.28 7.65 -10.81
C GLN A 343 -21.39 6.64 -11.18
N ALA A 344 -21.57 6.37 -12.47
CA ALA A 344 -22.55 5.38 -12.94
C ALA A 344 -22.25 3.97 -12.39
N ALA A 345 -20.97 3.59 -12.33
CA ALA A 345 -20.56 2.30 -11.77
C ALA A 345 -20.91 2.20 -10.28
N TYR A 346 -20.53 3.20 -9.47
CA TYR A 346 -20.85 3.22 -8.04
C TYR A 346 -22.36 3.30 -7.77
N LEU A 347 -23.12 4.05 -8.57
CA LEU A 347 -24.58 4.11 -8.46
C LEU A 347 -25.24 2.75 -8.70
N ARG A 348 -24.80 2.01 -9.70
CA ARG A 348 -25.30 0.65 -9.97
C ARG A 348 -25.01 -0.29 -8.81
N GLN A 349 -23.81 -0.20 -8.24
CA GLN A 349 -23.44 -1.00 -7.07
C GLN A 349 -24.26 -0.61 -5.83
N ALA A 350 -24.46 0.69 -5.57
CA ALA A 350 -25.31 1.17 -4.49
C ALA A 350 -26.76 0.69 -4.63
N LEU A 351 -27.31 0.67 -5.86
CA LEU A 351 -28.64 0.15 -6.16
C LEU A 351 -28.76 -1.36 -5.96
N GLN A 352 -27.68 -2.13 -6.16
CA GLN A 352 -27.67 -3.57 -5.83
C GLN A 352 -27.78 -3.81 -4.32
N LEU A 353 -27.09 -2.99 -3.52
CA LEU A 353 -27.09 -3.10 -2.05
C LEU A 353 -28.33 -2.46 -1.41
N SER A 354 -28.98 -1.51 -2.08
CA SER A 354 -30.13 -0.77 -1.56
C SER A 354 -31.10 -0.38 -2.68
N PRO A 355 -31.85 -1.35 -3.24
CA PRO A 355 -32.70 -1.13 -4.42
C PRO A 355 -33.91 -0.23 -4.15
N LYS A 356 -34.26 -0.01 -2.87
CA LYS A 356 -35.36 0.85 -2.41
C LYS A 356 -34.88 2.26 -2.01
N LYS A 357 -33.90 2.81 -2.72
CA LYS A 357 -33.44 4.18 -2.52
C LYS A 357 -33.63 4.97 -3.82
N ALA A 358 -34.79 5.59 -3.94
CA ALA A 358 -35.27 6.44 -5.02
C ALA A 358 -34.28 7.57 -5.35
N LEU A 359 -33.55 8.07 -4.35
CA LEU A 359 -32.51 9.08 -4.57
C LEU A 359 -31.37 8.55 -5.46
N LEU A 360 -31.05 7.25 -5.40
CA LEU A 360 -30.04 6.64 -6.26
C LEU A 360 -30.53 6.52 -7.70
N TYR A 361 -31.80 6.19 -7.93
CA TYR A 361 -32.38 6.24 -9.28
C TYR A 361 -32.39 7.66 -9.84
N TYR A 362 -32.66 8.66 -8.99
CA TYR A 362 -32.65 10.07 -9.36
C TYR A 362 -31.25 10.54 -9.76
N GLN A 363 -30.23 10.23 -8.95
CA GLN A 363 -28.84 10.51 -9.27
C GLN A 363 -28.38 9.79 -10.54
N LEU A 364 -28.78 8.53 -10.74
CA LEU A 364 -28.48 7.78 -11.97
C LEU A 364 -29.15 8.39 -13.20
N ALA A 365 -30.38 8.91 -13.06
CA ALA A 365 -31.06 9.60 -14.14
C ALA A 365 -30.32 10.86 -14.58
N LEU A 366 -29.88 11.69 -13.62
CA LEU A 366 -29.07 12.89 -13.89
C LEU A 366 -27.72 12.53 -14.51
N ASN A 367 -27.04 11.52 -13.97
CA ASN A 367 -25.78 11.02 -14.51
C ASN A 367 -25.91 10.57 -15.98
N LEU A 368 -26.95 9.79 -16.30
CA LEU A 368 -27.21 9.33 -17.67
C LEU A 368 -27.57 10.48 -18.61
N TRP A 369 -28.25 11.51 -18.09
CA TRP A 369 -28.54 12.73 -18.85
C TRP A 369 -27.26 13.51 -19.18
N HIS A 370 -26.32 13.65 -18.24
CA HIS A 370 -25.01 14.26 -18.50
C HIS A 370 -24.19 13.49 -19.56
N GLN A 371 -24.38 12.17 -19.64
CA GLN A 371 -23.82 11.32 -20.69
C GLN A 371 -24.62 11.33 -22.01
N GLN A 372 -25.62 12.21 -22.14
CA GLN A 372 -26.53 12.31 -23.29
C GLN A 372 -27.32 11.02 -23.59
N ASN A 373 -27.38 10.08 -22.64
CA ASN A 373 -28.18 8.87 -22.75
C ASN A 373 -29.62 9.15 -22.28
N TYR A 374 -30.30 10.05 -22.99
CA TYR A 374 -31.64 10.53 -22.65
C TYR A 374 -32.67 9.41 -22.49
N PRO A 375 -32.71 8.36 -23.35
CA PRO A 375 -33.67 7.27 -23.16
C PRO A 375 -33.48 6.53 -21.83
N ALA A 376 -32.23 6.31 -21.39
CA ALA A 376 -31.97 5.68 -20.11
C ALA A 376 -32.23 6.62 -18.93
N ALA A 377 -31.91 7.91 -19.06
CA ALA A 377 -32.20 8.94 -18.06
C ALA A 377 -33.71 9.04 -17.77
N ILE A 378 -34.53 9.12 -18.82
CA ILE A 378 -36.00 9.15 -18.73
C ILE A 378 -36.51 7.91 -18.00
N ARG A 379 -36.08 6.70 -18.40
CA ARG A 379 -36.49 5.45 -17.73
C ARG A 379 -36.16 5.45 -16.23
N MET A 380 -34.98 5.95 -15.85
CA MET A 380 -34.58 6.00 -14.44
C MET A 380 -35.41 7.04 -13.67
N MET A 381 -35.66 8.22 -14.25
CA MET A 381 -36.51 9.24 -13.63
C MET A 381 -37.97 8.78 -13.49
N GLU A 382 -38.51 8.05 -14.47
CA GLU A 382 -39.84 7.43 -14.33
C GLU A 382 -39.90 6.39 -13.20
N LYS A 383 -38.80 5.66 -12.94
CA LYS A 383 -38.72 4.80 -11.75
C LYS A 383 -38.77 5.60 -10.47
N VAL A 384 -38.10 6.76 -10.40
CA VAL A 384 -38.13 7.66 -9.24
C VAL A 384 -39.57 8.05 -8.90
N LEU A 385 -40.35 8.46 -9.89
CA LEU A 385 -41.73 8.91 -9.70
C LEU A 385 -42.68 7.81 -9.22
N ARG A 386 -42.30 6.53 -9.33
CA ARG A 386 -43.05 5.38 -8.82
C ARG A 386 -42.65 5.00 -7.39
N GLN A 387 -41.59 5.57 -6.83
CA GLN A 387 -41.15 5.25 -5.47
C GLN A 387 -41.96 6.03 -4.42
N PRO A 388 -42.44 5.35 -3.36
CA PRO A 388 -43.30 5.99 -2.37
C PRO A 388 -42.55 6.97 -1.47
N GLU A 389 -41.26 6.74 -1.23
CA GLU A 389 -40.39 7.43 -0.26
C GLU A 389 -40.03 8.89 -0.59
N PHE A 390 -40.34 9.40 -1.78
CA PHE A 390 -40.05 10.80 -2.11
C PHE A 390 -41.05 11.76 -1.45
N THR A 391 -40.53 12.84 -0.87
CA THR A 391 -41.37 13.95 -0.40
C THR A 391 -42.11 14.61 -1.58
N PRO A 392 -43.24 15.29 -1.35
CA PRO A 392 -43.92 16.06 -2.40
C PRO A 392 -42.97 17.00 -3.16
N GLN A 393 -42.06 17.68 -2.45
CA GLN A 393 -41.06 18.56 -3.06
C GLN A 393 -40.07 17.80 -3.95
N GLN A 394 -39.58 16.65 -3.51
CA GLN A 394 -38.67 15.83 -4.32
C GLN A 394 -39.38 15.27 -5.56
N ARG A 395 -40.65 14.88 -5.43
CA ARG A 395 -41.48 14.49 -6.58
C ARG A 395 -41.67 15.64 -7.57
N GLN A 396 -42.00 16.84 -7.10
CA GLN A 396 -42.12 18.03 -7.96
C GLN A 396 -40.83 18.28 -8.76
N ASN A 397 -39.67 18.24 -8.09
CA ASN A 397 -38.37 18.39 -8.74
C ASN A 397 -38.13 17.28 -9.78
N ALA A 398 -38.43 16.02 -9.46
CA ALA A 398 -38.29 14.90 -10.39
C ALA A 398 -39.18 15.05 -11.65
N TRP A 399 -40.43 15.50 -11.50
CA TRP A 399 -41.30 15.84 -12.63
C TRP A 399 -40.72 16.97 -13.48
N PHE A 400 -40.13 18.00 -12.86
CA PHE A 400 -39.50 19.11 -13.57
C PHE A 400 -38.28 18.67 -14.38
N TYR A 401 -37.37 17.90 -13.77
CA TYR A 401 -36.22 17.34 -14.50
C TYR A 401 -36.64 16.39 -15.62
N LEU A 402 -37.68 15.56 -15.40
CA LEU A 402 -38.22 14.69 -16.44
C LEU A 402 -38.70 15.49 -17.66
N ALA A 403 -39.37 16.63 -17.46
CA ALA A 403 -39.75 17.51 -18.56
C ALA A 403 -38.52 18.03 -19.32
N GLY A 404 -37.48 18.48 -18.62
CA GLY A 404 -36.22 18.89 -19.22
C GLY A 404 -35.58 17.76 -20.06
N PHE A 405 -35.51 16.55 -19.50
CA PHE A 405 -34.97 15.39 -20.21
C PHE A 405 -35.74 15.08 -21.50
N TYR A 406 -37.08 15.25 -21.51
CA TYR A 406 -37.88 15.09 -22.72
C TYR A 406 -37.60 16.18 -23.77
N VAL A 407 -37.34 17.42 -23.35
CA VAL A 407 -36.94 18.50 -24.27
C VAL A 407 -35.59 18.16 -24.92
N ASP A 408 -34.59 17.79 -24.13
CA ASP A 408 -33.25 17.46 -24.63
C ASP A 408 -33.24 16.19 -25.49
N ALA A 409 -34.16 15.26 -25.22
CA ALA A 409 -34.42 14.09 -26.08
C ALA A 409 -35.17 14.42 -27.38
N GLY A 410 -35.47 15.69 -27.68
CA GLY A 410 -36.19 16.12 -28.87
C GLY A 410 -37.69 15.83 -28.84
N ARG A 411 -38.29 15.62 -27.66
CA ARG A 411 -39.72 15.27 -27.46
C ARG A 411 -40.47 16.33 -26.63
N PRO A 412 -40.58 17.58 -27.13
CA PRO A 412 -41.16 18.68 -26.37
C PRO A 412 -42.65 18.50 -26.05
N GLU A 413 -43.41 17.72 -26.83
CA GLU A 413 -44.83 17.49 -26.58
C GLU A 413 -45.02 16.69 -25.28
N ARG A 414 -44.12 15.72 -25.04
CA ARG A 414 -44.09 14.97 -23.77
C ARG A 414 -43.71 15.89 -22.62
N ALA A 415 -42.73 16.77 -22.80
CA ALA A 415 -42.36 17.75 -21.78
C ALA A 415 -43.54 18.64 -21.37
N VAL A 416 -44.31 19.16 -22.34
CA VAL A 416 -45.53 19.95 -22.09
C VAL A 416 -46.57 19.16 -21.29
N ALA A 417 -46.80 17.90 -21.62
CA ALA A 417 -47.73 17.05 -20.87
C ALA A 417 -47.29 16.85 -19.40
N ILE A 418 -45.99 16.57 -19.19
CA ILE A 418 -45.38 16.42 -17.86
C ILE A 418 -45.50 17.72 -17.06
N LEU A 419 -45.21 18.88 -17.65
CA LEU A 419 -45.32 20.19 -16.99
C LEU A 419 -46.77 20.53 -16.62
N LYS A 420 -47.74 20.24 -17.48
CA LYS A 420 -49.17 20.41 -17.19
C LYS A 420 -49.60 19.51 -16.01
N MET A 421 -49.15 18.26 -15.97
CA MET A 421 -49.42 17.36 -14.83
C MET A 421 -48.79 17.90 -13.53
N LEU A 422 -47.55 18.36 -13.59
CA LEU A 422 -46.85 18.96 -12.45
C LEU A 422 -47.60 20.20 -11.92
N LEU A 423 -48.04 21.10 -12.79
CA LEU A 423 -48.78 22.30 -12.39
C LEU A 423 -50.20 22.02 -11.87
N ARG A 424 -50.83 20.92 -12.28
CA ARG A 424 -52.10 20.46 -11.65
C ARG A 424 -51.86 20.02 -10.21
N ALA A 425 -50.78 19.27 -9.96
CA ALA A 425 -50.42 18.81 -8.63
C ALA A 425 -49.79 19.92 -7.77
N SER A 426 -49.18 20.93 -8.37
CA SER A 426 -48.42 21.98 -7.69
C SER A 426 -48.53 23.33 -8.42
N PRO A 427 -49.70 24.00 -8.31
CA PRO A 427 -50.02 25.19 -9.12
C PRO A 427 -49.05 26.37 -8.98
N ASN A 428 -48.40 26.46 -7.82
CA ASN A 428 -47.50 27.55 -7.44
C ASN A 428 -46.02 27.27 -7.77
N PHE A 429 -45.69 26.16 -8.43
CA PHE A 429 -44.31 25.83 -8.78
C PHE A 429 -43.85 26.68 -9.97
N LYS A 430 -43.39 27.91 -9.66
CA LYS A 430 -42.99 28.94 -10.63
C LYS A 430 -42.05 28.44 -11.74
N PRO A 431 -41.00 27.64 -11.46
CA PRO A 431 -40.09 27.15 -12.50
C PRO A 431 -40.80 26.37 -13.61
N ALA A 432 -41.77 25.50 -13.26
CA ALA A 432 -42.50 24.74 -14.27
C ALA A 432 -43.44 25.60 -15.11
N ARG A 433 -44.03 26.66 -14.54
CA ARG A 433 -44.88 27.60 -15.28
C ARG A 433 -44.06 28.36 -16.31
N GLN A 434 -42.95 28.95 -15.88
CA GLN A 434 -42.02 29.65 -16.77
C GLN A 434 -41.50 28.75 -17.88
N PHE A 435 -41.12 27.51 -17.55
CA PHE A 435 -40.62 26.56 -18.54
C PHE A 435 -41.71 26.13 -19.54
N LEU A 436 -42.96 25.96 -19.09
CA LEU A 436 -44.09 25.65 -19.95
C LEU A 436 -44.37 26.80 -20.92
N ASP A 437 -44.40 28.04 -20.44
CA ASP A 437 -44.66 29.23 -21.25
C ASP A 437 -43.58 29.39 -22.34
N GLN A 438 -42.30 29.17 -21.99
CA GLN A 438 -41.18 29.17 -22.94
C GLN A 438 -41.36 28.12 -24.05
N LEU A 439 -41.76 26.90 -23.71
CA LEU A 439 -41.97 25.82 -24.69
C LEU A 439 -43.16 26.10 -25.63
N LEU A 440 -44.23 26.72 -25.11
CA LEU A 440 -45.42 27.05 -25.90
C LEU A 440 -45.17 28.23 -26.85
N HIS A 441 -44.41 29.24 -26.43
CA HIS A 441 -44.09 30.42 -27.23
C HIS A 441 -42.94 30.17 -28.23
N GLY A 442 -41.92 29.38 -27.87
CA GLY A 442 -40.76 29.14 -28.71
C GLY A 442 -40.99 28.19 -29.91
N LYS A 443 -42.08 27.42 -29.94
CA LYS A 443 -42.37 26.43 -31.01
C LYS A 443 -43.75 26.56 -31.67
N GLY A 444 -44.55 27.58 -31.34
CA GLY A 444 -45.93 27.66 -31.85
C GLY A 444 -46.83 26.50 -31.40
N LEU A 445 -46.44 25.78 -30.33
CA LEU A 445 -47.19 24.65 -29.74
C LEU A 445 -48.43 25.10 -28.93
N SER A 446 -48.74 26.40 -28.96
CA SER A 446 -49.81 27.04 -28.20
C SER A 446 -51.24 26.64 -28.63
N LYS A 447 -51.43 25.92 -29.74
CA LYS A 447 -52.75 25.54 -30.24
C LYS A 447 -52.76 24.09 -30.74
N ARG A 448 -52.98 23.12 -29.85
CA ARG A 448 -53.61 21.83 -30.11
C ARG A 448 -54.17 21.25 -28.83
#